data_AF-A0A418EH88-F1
#
_entry.id   AF-A0A418EH88-F1
#
_cell.length_a   1.000
_cell.length_b   1.000
_cell.length_c   1.000
_cell.angle_alpha   90.00
_cell.angle_beta   90.00
_cell.angle_gamma   90.00
#
_symmetry.space_group_name_H-M   'P 1'
#
loop_
_entity.id
_entity.type
_entity.pdbx_description
1 polymer ?
#
loop_
_entity_poly.entity_id
_entity_poly.type
_entity_poly.pdbx_seq_one_letter_code
_entity_poly.pdbx_strand_id
1 'polypeptide(L)'
;MKIAAVVAIFLVWTSCTEQSCFANGQRSTHERSPLNFDAVERFVLASPVARVHRYTAASYAAKDPNEDRYVVRVDSDAVFASVLDGHRGWQVAEYVNQNLIVNAAALLGNTSSNNFAHSSLSRAFVATDDALRARMLPTFQLGFGLVNRPGACTMLAYAKGDTLVVANGKDIIVQCPIHEQSS
;
A
#
# COMPACT_ATOMS: atom_id res chain seq x y z
N MET A 1 66.74 6.65 37.92
CA MET A 1 65.41 6.96 38.51
C MET A 1 64.81 8.15 37.78
N LYS A 2 63.50 8.09 37.52
CA LYS A 2 62.59 9.08 36.91
C LYS A 2 62.61 9.20 35.38
N ILE A 3 61.77 8.39 34.75
CA ILE A 3 61.25 8.55 33.39
C ILE A 3 60.21 9.67 33.44
N ALA A 4 60.39 10.73 32.66
CA ALA A 4 59.39 11.77 32.46
C ALA A 4 58.72 11.55 31.09
N ALA A 5 57.46 11.16 31.10
CA ALA A 5 56.64 11.01 29.90
C ALA A 5 56.15 12.41 29.46
N VAL A 6 56.46 12.79 28.22
CA VAL A 6 55.93 13.99 27.56
C VAL A 6 54.77 13.54 26.67
N VAL A 7 53.55 13.93 27.03
CA VAL A 7 52.34 13.70 26.23
C VAL A 7 52.17 14.90 25.31
N ALA A 8 52.33 14.69 24.00
CA ALA A 8 52.01 15.69 22.98
C ALA A 8 50.51 15.68 22.71
N ILE A 9 49.85 16.80 22.99
CA ILE A 9 48.43 17.04 22.73
C ILE A 9 48.32 17.64 21.32
N PHE A 10 47.78 16.87 20.38
CA PHE A 10 47.41 17.38 19.06
C PHE A 10 46.05 18.09 19.16
N LEU A 11 46.06 19.41 19.03
CA LEU A 11 44.86 20.24 18.82
C LEU A 11 44.45 20.13 17.35
N VAL A 12 43.36 19.42 17.08
CA VAL A 12 42.72 19.41 15.75
C VAL A 12 41.63 20.46 15.74
N TRP A 13 41.75 21.39 14.79
CA TRP A 13 40.76 22.42 14.46
C TRP A 13 39.45 21.77 14.01
N THR A 14 38.33 22.20 14.60
CA THR A 14 36.98 21.85 14.13
C THR A 14 36.53 22.85 13.08
N SER A 15 36.51 22.42 11.83
CA SER A 15 35.75 23.09 10.76
C SER A 15 34.26 22.86 10.99
N CYS A 16 33.48 23.92 11.14
CA CYS A 16 32.02 23.85 11.15
C CYS A 16 31.54 23.42 9.75
N THR A 17 30.93 22.25 9.65
CA THR A 17 30.06 21.86 8.54
C THR A 17 28.68 21.50 9.06
N GLU A 18 27.69 21.94 8.31
CA GLU A 18 26.27 21.99 8.65
C GLU A 18 25.67 20.64 9.06
N GLN A 19 24.66 20.74 9.92
CA GLN A 19 23.97 19.64 10.56
C GLN A 19 23.07 18.90 9.56
N SER A 20 23.65 17.95 8.83
CA SER A 20 22.89 16.94 8.10
C SER A 20 22.14 16.04 9.10
N CYS A 21 20.87 15.77 8.83
CA CYS A 21 19.98 14.92 9.64
C CYS A 21 20.36 13.42 9.61
N PHE A 22 21.64 13.07 9.73
CA PHE A 22 22.07 11.73 10.04
C PHE A 22 22.23 11.61 11.56
N ALA A 23 21.15 11.19 12.22
CA ALA A 23 21.17 10.83 13.62
C ALA A 23 22.21 9.72 13.86
N ASN A 24 23.33 10.07 14.50
CA ASN A 24 24.30 9.12 15.03
C ASN A 24 23.63 8.25 16.10
N GLY A 25 23.73 6.94 15.89
CA GLY A 25 22.94 5.94 16.57
C GLY A 25 23.35 5.65 18.01
N GLN A 26 22.34 5.42 18.84
CA GLN A 26 22.24 4.14 19.52
C GLN A 26 21.09 3.37 18.87
N ARG A 27 21.41 2.52 17.89
CA ARG A 27 20.48 1.47 17.48
C ARG A 27 20.44 0.48 18.63
N SER A 28 19.46 0.65 19.51
CA SER A 28 19.10 -0.37 20.48
C SER A 28 19.02 -1.69 19.71
N THR A 29 19.90 -2.64 20.05
CA THR A 29 19.75 -4.05 19.71
C THR A 29 18.66 -4.66 20.58
N HIS A 30 17.51 -3.97 20.70
CA HIS A 30 16.27 -4.72 20.77
C HIS A 30 16.27 -5.56 19.51
N GLU A 31 16.58 -6.83 19.70
CA GLU A 31 16.15 -7.94 18.87
C GLU A 31 14.83 -7.49 18.22
N ARG A 32 14.89 -7.03 16.97
CA ARG A 32 13.68 -6.65 16.25
C ARG A 32 12.95 -7.97 16.15
N SER A 33 11.94 -8.16 17.00
CA SER A 33 11.06 -9.29 16.89
C SER A 33 10.67 -9.35 15.42
N PRO A 34 10.94 -10.47 14.72
CA PRO A 34 10.54 -10.58 13.33
C PRO A 34 9.06 -10.19 13.25
N LEU A 35 8.72 -9.30 12.31
CA LEU A 35 7.33 -8.92 12.11
C LEU A 35 6.54 -10.21 11.86
N ASN A 36 5.61 -10.51 12.77
CA ASN A 36 4.72 -11.65 12.61
C ASN A 36 3.68 -11.26 11.56
N PHE A 37 3.92 -11.69 10.34
CA PHE A 37 2.99 -11.46 9.24
C PHE A 37 1.79 -12.40 9.38
N ASP A 38 0.59 -11.86 9.21
CA ASP A 38 -0.63 -12.66 9.11
C ASP A 38 -0.70 -13.36 7.74
N ALA A 39 -0.20 -12.67 6.71
CA ALA A 39 -0.17 -13.15 5.34
C ALA A 39 1.06 -12.61 4.61
N VAL A 40 1.71 -13.48 3.83
CA VAL A 40 2.80 -13.11 2.92
C VAL A 40 2.60 -13.86 1.62
N GLU A 41 2.62 -13.12 0.52
CA GLU A 41 2.52 -13.64 -0.83
C GLU A 41 3.71 -13.18 -1.65
N ARG A 42 4.33 -14.12 -2.37
CA ARG A 42 5.39 -13.85 -3.34
C ARG A 42 5.08 -14.65 -4.59
N PHE A 43 4.93 -13.96 -5.71
CA PHE A 43 4.51 -14.60 -6.94
C PHE A 43 5.32 -14.08 -8.12
N VAL A 44 5.77 -15.00 -8.98
CA VAL A 44 6.43 -14.71 -10.26
C VAL A 44 5.47 -15.14 -11.35
N LEU A 45 5.13 -14.24 -12.27
CA LEU A 45 4.25 -14.56 -13.38
C LEU A 45 4.97 -15.49 -14.37
N ALA A 46 4.25 -16.46 -14.93
CA ALA A 46 4.80 -17.38 -15.93
C ALA A 46 5.30 -16.63 -17.19
N SER A 47 4.62 -15.54 -17.54
CA SER A 47 5.04 -14.56 -18.53
C SER A 47 4.70 -13.15 -18.03
N PRO A 48 5.42 -12.10 -18.46
CA PRO A 48 5.12 -10.74 -18.04
C PRO A 48 3.74 -10.30 -18.54
N VAL A 49 2.92 -9.74 -17.65
CA VAL A 49 1.60 -9.15 -17.99
C VAL A 49 1.66 -7.67 -17.65
N ALA A 50 1.36 -6.80 -18.62
CA ALA A 50 1.48 -5.34 -18.44
C ALA A 50 2.84 -4.90 -17.85
N ARG A 51 3.93 -5.52 -18.31
CA ARG A 51 5.32 -5.35 -17.80
C ARG A 51 5.54 -5.75 -16.34
N VAL A 52 4.54 -6.32 -15.67
CA VAL A 52 4.71 -6.90 -14.34
C VAL A 52 5.31 -8.29 -14.50
N HIS A 53 6.47 -8.53 -13.89
CA HIS A 53 7.14 -9.84 -13.90
C HIS A 53 6.86 -10.64 -12.62
N ARG A 54 6.70 -9.94 -11.50
CA ARG A 54 6.53 -10.50 -10.16
C ARG A 54 5.82 -9.50 -9.27
N TYR A 55 5.19 -9.98 -8.21
CA TYR A 55 4.68 -9.15 -7.13
C TYR A 55 4.95 -9.80 -5.77
N THR A 56 4.88 -8.98 -4.73
CA THR A 56 4.98 -9.42 -3.34
C THR A 56 4.01 -8.59 -2.53
N ALA A 57 3.25 -9.25 -1.67
CA ALA A 57 2.32 -8.61 -0.76
C ALA A 57 2.52 -9.20 0.63
N ALA A 58 2.34 -8.40 1.66
CA ALA A 58 2.38 -8.87 3.04
C ALA A 58 1.45 -8.00 3.89
N SER A 59 0.86 -8.61 4.91
CA SER A 59 0.05 -7.95 5.93
C SER A 59 0.46 -8.44 7.31
N TYR A 60 0.36 -7.57 8.31
CA TYR A 60 0.59 -7.90 9.71
C TYR A 60 -0.43 -7.16 10.57
N ALA A 61 -0.97 -7.84 11.58
CA ALA A 61 -1.99 -7.28 12.44
C ALA A 61 -1.36 -6.29 13.43
N ALA A 62 -1.77 -5.03 13.36
CA ALA A 62 -1.58 -4.09 14.47
C ALA A 62 -2.68 -4.23 15.55
N LYS A 63 -3.83 -4.80 15.18
CA LYS A 63 -5.01 -5.03 16.03
C LYS A 63 -5.64 -6.38 15.70
N ASP A 64 -6.36 -6.94 16.66
CA ASP A 64 -7.15 -8.16 16.49
C ASP A 64 -8.66 -7.81 16.60
N PRO A 65 -9.47 -8.02 15.55
CA PRO A 65 -9.10 -8.55 14.23
C PRO A 65 -8.32 -7.54 13.38
N ASN A 66 -7.47 -8.05 12.47
CA ASN A 66 -6.82 -7.23 11.47
C ASN A 66 -7.88 -6.62 10.52
N GLU A 67 -7.88 -5.30 10.38
CA GLU A 67 -8.82 -4.55 9.55
C GLU A 67 -8.33 -4.39 8.10
N ASP A 68 -7.04 -4.63 7.86
CA ASP A 68 -6.40 -4.43 6.56
C ASP A 68 -6.68 -5.59 5.60
N ARG A 69 -6.77 -5.28 4.30
CA ARG A 69 -6.88 -6.27 3.22
C ARG A 69 -5.94 -5.90 2.09
N TYR A 70 -5.55 -6.91 1.31
CA TYR A 70 -4.91 -6.70 0.02
C TYR A 70 -5.38 -7.74 -0.98
N VAL A 71 -5.29 -7.40 -2.25
CA VAL A 71 -5.57 -8.32 -3.36
C VAL A 71 -4.71 -7.96 -4.56
N VAL A 72 -4.08 -8.97 -5.16
CA VAL A 72 -3.47 -8.86 -6.49
C VAL A 72 -4.23 -9.82 -7.41
N ARG A 73 -4.67 -9.32 -8.56
CA ARG A 73 -5.38 -10.10 -9.57
C ARG A 73 -4.79 -9.84 -10.94
N VAL A 74 -4.35 -10.90 -11.59
CA VAL A 74 -4.03 -10.88 -13.02
C VAL A 74 -5.30 -11.24 -13.78
N ASP A 75 -5.70 -10.41 -14.72
CA ASP A 75 -6.87 -10.63 -15.56
C ASP A 75 -6.50 -10.33 -17.02
N SER A 76 -6.43 -11.40 -17.83
CA SER A 76 -6.09 -11.32 -19.24
C SER A 76 -4.75 -10.61 -19.49
N ASP A 77 -4.78 -9.38 -20.00
CA ASP A 77 -3.62 -8.55 -20.32
C ASP A 77 -3.37 -7.43 -19.30
N ALA A 78 -4.07 -7.47 -18.16
CA ALA A 78 -4.00 -6.49 -17.09
C ALA A 78 -3.65 -7.08 -15.73
N VAL A 79 -3.07 -6.24 -14.87
CA VAL A 79 -2.80 -6.54 -13.47
C VAL A 79 -3.46 -5.50 -12.59
N PHE A 80 -4.22 -5.97 -11.62
CA PHE A 80 -4.83 -5.17 -10.57
C PHE A 80 -4.14 -5.47 -9.25
N ALA A 81 -3.82 -4.44 -8.48
CA ALA A 81 -3.32 -4.58 -7.12
C ALA A 81 -4.01 -3.56 -6.22
N SER A 82 -4.59 -4.01 -5.11
CA SER A 82 -5.25 -3.15 -4.16
C SER A 82 -4.78 -3.42 -2.74
N VAL A 83 -4.68 -2.35 -1.96
CA VAL A 83 -4.50 -2.39 -0.51
C VAL A 83 -5.61 -1.58 0.12
N LEU A 84 -6.11 -2.07 1.25
CA LEU A 84 -7.25 -1.51 1.94
C LEU A 84 -6.93 -1.42 3.43
N ASP A 85 -7.15 -0.25 4.00
CA ASP A 85 -7.01 0.03 5.42
C ASP A 85 -8.42 0.19 5.99
N GLY A 86 -8.88 -0.84 6.69
CA GLY A 86 -10.18 -0.83 7.35
C GLY A 86 -10.13 -0.01 8.64
N HIS A 87 -11.20 0.73 8.94
CA HIS A 87 -11.30 1.46 10.19
C HIS A 87 -12.67 1.27 10.85
N ARG A 88 -12.65 0.94 12.15
CA ARG A 88 -13.86 0.69 12.98
C ARG A 88 -14.64 -0.56 12.54
N GLY A 89 -13.94 -1.54 11.98
CA GLY A 89 -14.46 -2.81 11.49
C GLY A 89 -13.81 -3.20 10.16
N TRP A 90 -13.50 -4.49 10.01
CA TRP A 90 -12.89 -5.06 8.80
C TRP A 90 -13.90 -5.30 7.65
N GLN A 91 -15.20 -5.24 7.92
CA GLN A 91 -16.24 -5.68 6.99
C GLN A 91 -16.28 -4.86 5.70
N VAL A 92 -16.01 -3.56 5.78
CA VAL A 92 -15.97 -2.69 4.59
C VAL A 92 -14.73 -2.99 3.75
N ALA A 93 -13.57 -3.15 4.38
CA ALA A 93 -12.35 -3.56 3.67
C ALA A 93 -12.53 -4.91 2.99
N GLU A 94 -13.14 -5.90 3.64
CA GLU A 94 -13.45 -7.19 3.01
C GLU A 94 -14.39 -7.05 1.81
N TYR A 95 -15.46 -6.27 1.96
CA TYR A 95 -16.41 -6.08 0.86
C TYR A 95 -15.73 -5.45 -0.35
N VAL A 96 -14.95 -4.38 -0.15
CA VAL A 96 -14.25 -3.70 -1.23
C VAL A 96 -13.19 -4.62 -1.85
N ASN A 97 -12.45 -5.40 -1.05
CA ASN A 97 -11.47 -6.39 -1.52
C ASN A 97 -12.08 -7.41 -2.50
N GLN A 98 -13.32 -7.86 -2.23
CA GLN A 98 -14.00 -8.84 -3.06
C GLN A 98 -14.63 -8.24 -4.34
N ASN A 99 -15.07 -6.99 -4.30
CA ASN A 99 -15.96 -6.42 -5.33
C ASN A 99 -15.30 -5.34 -6.20
N LEU A 100 -14.35 -4.56 -5.68
CA LEU A 100 -13.81 -3.40 -6.40
C LEU A 100 -13.14 -3.78 -7.73
N ILE A 101 -12.27 -4.80 -7.70
CA ILE A 101 -11.59 -5.27 -8.91
C ILE A 101 -12.58 -5.86 -9.92
N VAL A 102 -13.63 -6.56 -9.45
CA VAL A 102 -14.67 -7.11 -10.34
C VAL A 102 -15.40 -5.99 -11.07
N ASN A 103 -15.82 -4.96 -10.33
CA ASN A 103 -16.49 -3.80 -10.89
C ASN A 103 -15.56 -3.00 -11.84
N ALA A 104 -14.29 -2.85 -11.47
CA ALA A 104 -13.29 -2.18 -12.29
C ALA A 104 -13.06 -2.93 -13.61
N ALA A 105 -12.84 -4.24 -13.56
CA ALA A 105 -12.64 -5.07 -14.75
C ALA A 105 -13.87 -5.00 -15.69
N ALA A 106 -15.08 -5.07 -15.14
CA ALA A 106 -16.32 -4.97 -15.91
C ALA A 106 -16.47 -3.62 -16.64
N LEU A 107 -16.05 -2.51 -16.02
CA LEU A 107 -16.14 -1.16 -16.60
C LEU A 107 -14.98 -0.83 -17.55
N LEU A 108 -13.79 -1.41 -17.32
CA LEU A 108 -12.63 -1.22 -18.18
C LEU A 108 -12.78 -2.01 -19.49
N GLY A 109 -13.33 -3.24 -19.42
CA GLY A 109 -13.48 -4.12 -20.57
C GLY A 109 -12.18 -4.26 -21.38
N ASN A 110 -12.31 -4.34 -22.71
CA ASN A 110 -11.16 -4.42 -23.62
C ASN A 110 -10.53 -3.06 -23.95
N THR A 111 -10.89 -1.98 -23.24
CA THR A 111 -10.46 -0.64 -23.65
C THR A 111 -8.97 -0.42 -23.44
N SER A 112 -8.36 0.32 -24.37
CA SER A 112 -6.92 0.67 -24.43
C SER A 112 -6.65 2.17 -24.26
N SER A 113 -7.67 2.99 -23.99
CA SER A 113 -7.52 4.44 -23.79
C SER A 113 -7.29 4.83 -22.33
N ASN A 114 -6.26 5.63 -22.06
CA ASN A 114 -5.91 6.09 -20.70
C ASN A 114 -7.01 6.95 -20.05
N ASN A 115 -7.59 7.90 -20.79
CA ASN A 115 -8.68 8.74 -20.27
C ASN A 115 -9.92 7.92 -19.90
N PHE A 116 -10.18 6.86 -20.67
CA PHE A 116 -11.25 5.93 -20.35
C PHE A 116 -10.96 5.19 -19.04
N ALA A 117 -9.71 4.73 -18.83
CA ALA A 117 -9.32 4.03 -17.61
C ALA A 117 -9.56 4.87 -16.33
N HIS A 118 -9.21 6.16 -16.33
CA HIS A 118 -9.49 7.05 -15.19
C HIS A 118 -10.99 7.13 -14.88
N SER A 119 -11.81 7.40 -15.89
CA SER A 119 -13.26 7.51 -15.70
C SER A 119 -13.91 6.19 -15.26
N SER A 120 -13.44 5.06 -15.80
CA SER A 120 -13.95 3.73 -15.46
C SER A 120 -13.55 3.31 -14.05
N LEU A 121 -12.32 3.58 -13.61
CA LEU A 121 -11.90 3.32 -12.23
C LEU A 121 -12.69 4.19 -11.23
N SER A 122 -12.89 5.48 -11.52
CA SER A 122 -13.72 6.33 -10.67
C SER A 122 -15.16 5.80 -10.56
N ARG A 123 -15.76 5.39 -11.68
CA ARG A 123 -17.08 4.75 -11.69
C ARG A 123 -17.10 3.42 -10.94
N ALA A 124 -16.02 2.66 -10.97
CA ALA A 124 -15.93 1.39 -10.22
C ALA A 124 -15.97 1.63 -8.71
N PHE A 125 -15.28 2.67 -8.23
CA PHE A 125 -15.34 3.07 -6.81
C PHE A 125 -16.76 3.44 -6.41
N VAL A 126 -17.41 4.33 -7.18
CA VAL A 126 -18.81 4.74 -6.93
C VAL A 126 -19.76 3.55 -6.97
N ALA A 127 -19.68 2.69 -7.98
CA ALA A 127 -20.53 1.51 -8.09
C ALA A 127 -20.34 0.54 -6.92
N THR A 128 -19.11 0.41 -6.42
CA THR A 128 -18.81 -0.43 -5.25
C THR A 128 -19.40 0.16 -3.98
N ASP A 129 -19.28 1.48 -3.78
CA ASP A 129 -19.84 2.18 -2.62
C ASP A 129 -21.37 2.17 -2.64
N ASP A 130 -22.00 2.42 -3.79
CA ASP A 130 -23.46 2.38 -3.95
C ASP A 130 -24.02 0.98 -3.66
N ALA A 131 -23.35 -0.07 -4.14
CA ALA A 131 -23.74 -1.45 -3.88
C ALA A 131 -23.58 -1.81 -2.39
N LEU A 132 -22.52 -1.35 -1.74
CA LEU A 132 -22.34 -1.51 -0.29
C LEU A 132 -23.42 -0.77 0.49
N ARG A 133 -23.68 0.48 0.13
CA ARG A 133 -24.73 1.31 0.73
C ARG A 133 -26.09 0.64 0.64
N ALA A 134 -26.45 0.11 -0.53
CA ALA A 134 -27.72 -0.60 -0.71
C ALA A 134 -27.86 -1.82 0.22
N ARG A 135 -26.76 -2.56 0.44
CA ARG A 135 -26.71 -3.70 1.39
C ARG A 135 -26.80 -3.27 2.85
N MET A 136 -26.20 -2.14 3.20
CA MET A 136 -26.17 -1.64 4.58
C MET A 136 -27.42 -0.85 4.97
N LEU A 137 -28.18 -0.35 3.99
CA LEU A 137 -29.35 0.51 4.23
C LEU A 137 -30.39 -0.11 5.19
N PRO A 138 -30.78 -1.40 5.07
CA PRO A 138 -31.75 -2.00 5.99
C PRO A 138 -31.23 -2.01 7.44
N THR A 139 -29.97 -2.38 7.63
CA THR A 139 -29.32 -2.40 8.94
C THR A 139 -29.20 -0.99 9.52
N PHE A 140 -28.89 0.00 8.68
CA PHE A 140 -28.85 1.40 9.08
C PHE A 140 -30.24 1.90 9.54
N GLN A 141 -31.30 1.56 8.82
CA GLN A 141 -32.69 1.92 9.16
C GLN A 141 -33.18 1.30 10.48
N LEU A 142 -32.64 0.14 10.86
CA LEU A 142 -32.88 -0.48 12.16
C LEU A 142 -32.11 0.19 13.31
N GLY A 143 -31.37 1.27 13.05
CA GLY A 143 -30.66 2.06 14.06
C GLY A 143 -29.20 1.65 14.30
N PHE A 144 -28.70 0.62 13.62
CA PHE A 144 -27.31 0.17 13.79
C PHE A 144 -26.26 1.20 13.30
N GLY A 145 -26.66 2.18 12.48
CA GLY A 145 -25.80 3.30 12.09
C GLY A 145 -25.46 4.28 13.21
N LEU A 146 -26.11 4.15 14.37
CA LEU A 146 -25.85 4.92 15.58
C LEU A 146 -24.75 4.29 16.45
N VAL A 147 -24.55 2.96 16.34
CA VAL A 147 -23.62 2.22 17.20
C VAL A 147 -22.26 1.98 16.55
N ASN A 148 -22.20 1.87 15.22
CA ASN A 148 -20.93 1.78 14.50
C ASN A 148 -21.02 2.31 13.06
N ARG A 149 -19.91 2.85 12.56
CA ARG A 149 -19.74 3.32 11.18
C ARG A 149 -18.40 2.81 10.66
N PRO A 150 -18.32 1.51 10.28
CA PRO A 150 -17.13 0.97 9.66
C PRO A 150 -16.89 1.64 8.31
N GLY A 151 -15.62 1.74 7.92
CA GLY A 151 -15.23 2.21 6.61
C GLY A 151 -13.87 1.63 6.23
N ALA A 152 -13.42 1.94 5.02
CA ALA A 152 -12.07 1.60 4.59
C ALA A 152 -11.52 2.67 3.66
N CYS A 153 -10.23 2.93 3.78
CA CYS A 153 -9.44 3.56 2.72
C CYS A 153 -9.06 2.45 1.72
N THR A 154 -8.97 2.79 0.44
CA THR A 154 -8.50 1.84 -0.57
C THR A 154 -7.67 2.54 -1.62
N MET A 155 -6.65 1.85 -2.10
CA MET A 155 -5.86 2.22 -3.27
C MET A 155 -5.94 1.06 -4.25
N LEU A 156 -6.18 1.36 -5.52
CA LEU A 156 -6.17 0.40 -6.61
C LEU A 156 -5.18 0.85 -7.67
N ALA A 157 -4.15 0.03 -7.89
CA ALA A 157 -3.26 0.12 -9.04
C ALA A 157 -3.78 -0.79 -10.16
N TYR A 158 -3.82 -0.26 -11.37
CA TYR A 158 -4.22 -0.95 -12.59
C TYR A 158 -3.11 -0.78 -13.62
N ALA A 159 -2.49 -1.89 -14.03
CA ALA A 159 -1.49 -1.93 -15.07
C ALA A 159 -2.05 -2.64 -16.31
N LYS A 160 -1.92 -2.03 -17.49
CA LYS A 160 -2.25 -2.64 -18.79
C LYS A 160 -1.34 -2.09 -19.88
N GLY A 161 -0.68 -2.98 -20.62
CA GLY A 161 0.34 -2.58 -21.60
C GLY A 161 1.45 -1.76 -20.95
N ASP A 162 1.59 -0.51 -21.37
CA ASP A 162 2.59 0.46 -20.86
C ASP A 162 1.99 1.46 -19.87
N THR A 163 0.70 1.33 -19.57
CA THR A 163 -0.04 2.25 -18.71
C THR A 163 -0.14 1.68 -17.31
N LEU A 164 0.19 2.52 -16.32
CA LEU A 164 -0.10 2.32 -14.91
C LEU A 164 -1.04 3.45 -14.45
N VAL A 165 -2.24 3.11 -13.99
CA VAL A 165 -3.17 4.04 -13.36
C VAL A 165 -3.32 3.68 -11.89
N VAL A 166 -3.22 4.67 -11.02
CA VAL A 166 -3.44 4.51 -9.58
C VAL A 166 -4.66 5.33 -9.20
N ALA A 167 -5.70 4.67 -8.71
CA ALA A 167 -6.86 5.29 -8.11
C ALA A 167 -6.74 5.19 -6.59
N ASN A 168 -6.57 6.34 -5.94
CA ASN A 168 -6.45 6.41 -4.49
C ASN A 168 -7.71 7.02 -3.86
N GLY A 169 -8.32 6.26 -2.97
CA GLY A 169 -9.52 6.63 -2.24
C GLY A 169 -9.26 6.99 -0.77
N LYS A 170 -8.09 7.59 -0.44
CA LYS A 170 -7.76 8.42 0.75
C LYS A 170 -6.25 8.33 1.08
N ASP A 171 -5.88 7.99 2.33
CA ASP A 171 -4.58 8.27 2.95
C ASP A 171 -3.52 7.17 2.71
N ILE A 172 -3.79 6.26 1.78
CA ILE A 172 -2.83 5.23 1.38
C ILE A 172 -1.77 5.85 0.48
N ILE A 173 -0.49 5.55 0.75
CA ILE A 173 0.64 6.14 0.02
C ILE A 173 1.12 5.16 -1.06
N VAL A 174 1.35 5.69 -2.25
CA VAL A 174 2.00 4.97 -3.36
C VAL A 174 3.32 5.61 -3.68
N GLN A 175 4.36 4.79 -3.79
CA GLN A 175 5.68 5.24 -4.22
C GLN A 175 6.10 4.44 -5.45
N CYS A 176 6.32 5.14 -6.56
CA CYS A 176 6.94 4.58 -7.75
C CYS A 176 8.42 5.02 -7.76
N PRO A 177 9.38 4.17 -7.36
CA PRO A 177 10.78 4.50 -7.48
C PRO A 177 11.16 4.55 -8.97
N ILE A 178 11.58 5.71 -9.45
CA ILE A 178 12.17 5.84 -10.78
C ILE A 178 13.56 5.20 -10.69
N HIS A 179 13.71 4.00 -11.24
CA HIS A 179 15.03 3.48 -11.57
C HIS A 179 15.42 4.08 -12.93
N GLU A 180 16.31 5.07 -12.92
CA GLU A 180 17.11 5.38 -14.11
C GLU A 180 17.91 4.13 -14.43
N GLN A 181 17.54 3.44 -15.52
CA GLN A 181 18.41 2.43 -16.09
C GLN A 181 19.58 3.18 -16.73
N SER A 182 20.74 3.14 -16.06
CA SER A 182 22.00 3.52 -16.68
C SER A 182 22.17 2.69 -17.95
N SER A 183 22.24 3.40 -19.08
CA SER A 183 22.41 2.87 -20.44
C SER A 183 23.69 2.06 -20.59
#